data_AF-A0A2V9K6F2-F1
#
_entry.id   AF-A0A2V9K6F2-F1
#
_cell.length_a   1.000
_cell.length_b   1.000
_cell.length_c   1.000
_cell.angle_alpha   90.00
_cell.angle_beta   90.00
_cell.angle_gamma   90.00
#
_symmetry.space_group_name_H-M   'P 1'
#
loop_
_entity.id
_entity.type
_entity.pdbx_description
1 polymer ?
#
loop_
_entity_poly.entity_id
_entity_poly.type
_entity_poly.pdbx_seq_one_letter_code
_entity_poly.pdbx_strand_id
1 'polypeptide(L)'
;MLKILNFDDWIDYFYGWQKDIGLDAPEFKEYRFEAKYGEIPVSEIEFGDYRGQLRWKTVMHIPDQRIRDAALNLIVYQGDTEFASV
;
A
#
# COMPACT_ATOMS: atom_id res chain seq x y z
N MET A 1 1.31 -12.62 -24.63
CA MET A 1 1.09 -11.53 -23.65
C MET A 1 1.44 -12.10 -22.29
N LEU A 2 2.42 -11.51 -21.58
CA LEU A 2 2.75 -11.95 -20.22
C LEU A 2 1.50 -11.76 -19.35
N LYS A 3 1.09 -12.79 -18.61
CA LYS A 3 -0.04 -12.70 -17.68
C LYS A 3 0.53 -12.45 -16.30
N ILE A 4 0.26 -11.29 -15.73
CA ILE A 4 0.65 -10.93 -14.36
C ILE A 4 -0.45 -11.45 -13.44
N LEU A 5 -0.13 -12.40 -12.55
CA LEU A 5 -1.08 -12.99 -11.60
C LEU A 5 -0.80 -12.58 -10.16
N ASN A 6 0.44 -12.20 -9.84
CA ASN A 6 0.89 -11.85 -8.51
C ASN A 6 1.98 -10.77 -8.56
N PHE A 7 2.50 -10.39 -7.39
CA PHE A 7 3.53 -9.37 -7.26
C PHE A 7 4.89 -9.79 -7.86
N ASP A 8 5.29 -11.05 -7.71
CA ASP A 8 6.55 -11.56 -8.27
C ASP A 8 6.53 -11.51 -9.80
N ASP A 9 5.41 -11.88 -10.43
CA ASP A 9 5.24 -11.78 -11.89
C ASP A 9 5.36 -10.32 -12.37
N TRP A 10 4.87 -9.36 -11.58
CA TRP A 10 4.97 -7.94 -11.87
C TRP A 10 6.42 -7.44 -11.72
N ILE A 11 7.13 -7.86 -10.68
CA ILE A 11 8.54 -7.55 -10.46
C ILE A 11 9.42 -8.08 -11.60
N ASP A 12 9.20 -9.32 -12.03
CA ASP A 12 9.93 -9.92 -13.15
C ASP A 12 9.70 -9.15 -14.46
N TYR A 13 8.44 -8.77 -14.72
CA TYR A 13 8.11 -7.92 -15.86
C TYR A 13 8.81 -6.56 -15.78
N PHE A 14 8.81 -5.94 -14.61
CA PHE A 14 9.45 -4.64 -14.37
C PHE A 14 10.96 -4.69 -14.61
N TYR A 15 11.66 -5.71 -14.11
CA TYR A 15 13.09 -5.90 -14.38
C TYR A 15 13.39 -6.18 -15.86
N GLY A 16 12.50 -6.90 -16.55
CA GLY A 16 12.59 -7.08 -18.00
C GLY A 16 12.54 -5.75 -18.75
N TRP A 17 11.54 -4.92 -18.43
CA TRP A 17 11.40 -3.58 -19.00
C TRP A 17 12.61 -2.68 -18.72
N GLN A 18 13.13 -2.66 -17.48
CA GLN A 18 14.32 -1.90 -17.12
C GLN A 18 15.54 -2.30 -17.97
N LYS A 19 15.72 -3.60 -18.20
CA LYS A 19 16.78 -4.12 -19.07
C LYS A 19 16.60 -3.65 -20.52
N ASP A 20 15.37 -3.66 -21.03
CA ASP A 20 15.05 -3.27 -22.40
C ASP A 20 15.33 -1.79 -22.67
N ILE A 21 15.17 -0.92 -21.66
CA ILE A 21 15.53 0.51 -21.76
C ILE A 21 17.02 0.79 -21.45
N GLY A 22 17.81 -0.25 -21.16
CA GLY A 22 19.25 -0.13 -20.87
C GLY A 22 19.57 0.43 -19.49
N LEU A 23 18.66 0.34 -18.52
CA LEU A 23 18.90 0.75 -17.14
C LEU A 23 19.77 -0.32 -16.44
N ASP A 24 21.03 0.01 -16.16
CA ASP A 24 21.97 -0.83 -15.42
C ASP A 24 22.19 -0.30 -14.00
N ALA A 25 21.32 -0.73 -13.09
CA ALA A 25 21.32 -0.32 -11.69
C ALA A 25 21.21 -1.56 -10.77
N PRO A 26 22.34 -2.24 -10.49
CA PRO A 26 22.38 -3.45 -9.67
C PRO A 26 21.81 -3.24 -8.25
N GLU A 27 21.86 -2.02 -7.72
CA GLU A 27 21.28 -1.63 -6.44
C GLU A 27 19.77 -1.90 -6.33
N PHE A 28 19.02 -1.83 -7.43
CA PHE A 28 17.58 -2.12 -7.41
C PHE A 28 17.28 -3.61 -7.23
N LYS A 29 18.17 -4.48 -7.69
CA LYS A 29 18.03 -5.94 -7.54
C LYS A 29 18.33 -6.41 -6.12
N GLU A 30 19.10 -5.64 -5.37
CA GLU A 30 19.42 -5.92 -3.97
C GLU A 30 18.35 -5.39 -3.00
N TYR A 31 17.45 -4.53 -3.48
CA TYR A 31 16.37 -3.97 -2.67
C TYR A 31 15.42 -5.06 -2.18
N ARG A 32 15.15 -5.06 -0.88
CA ARG A 32 14.18 -5.96 -0.24
C ARG A 32 12.96 -5.16 0.17
N PHE A 33 11.79 -5.61 -0.29
CA PHE A 33 10.53 -5.05 0.15
C PHE A 33 10.28 -5.38 1.63
N GLU A 34 10.03 -4.35 2.42
CA GLU A 34 9.79 -4.45 3.85
C GLU A 34 8.57 -3.62 4.24
N ALA A 35 7.71 -4.16 5.10
CA ALA A 35 6.62 -3.39 5.68
C ALA A 35 7.19 -2.40 6.71
N LYS A 36 7.02 -1.10 6.44
CA LYS A 36 7.40 -0.02 7.36
C LYS A 36 6.14 0.60 7.95
N TYR A 37 6.10 0.68 9.28
CA TYR A 37 4.99 1.28 10.01
C TYR A 37 5.48 2.53 10.73
N GLY A 38 4.77 3.64 10.57
CA GLY A 38 5.06 4.88 11.29
C GLY A 38 4.57 4.82 12.75
N GLU A 39 5.17 5.67 13.60
CA GLU A 39 4.66 5.87 14.95
C GLU A 39 3.28 6.54 14.91
N ILE A 40 2.41 6.14 15.85
CA ILE A 40 1.09 6.71 16.01
C ILE A 40 1.18 7.77 17.12
N PRO A 41 1.17 9.08 16.79
CA PRO A 41 1.52 10.13 17.75
C PRO A 41 0.47 10.31 18.86
N VAL A 42 -0.78 9.92 18.62
CA VAL A 42 -1.88 10.02 19.58
C VAL A 42 -2.75 8.76 19.57
N SER A 43 -3.26 8.40 20.74
CA SER A 43 -4.08 7.20 20.94
C SER A 43 -5.55 7.39 20.58
N GLU A 44 -6.00 8.63 20.42
CA GLU A 44 -7.40 8.98 20.20
C GLU A 44 -7.68 9.44 18.76
N ILE A 45 -8.93 9.29 18.32
CA ILE A 45 -9.45 9.85 17.08
C ILE A 45 -9.63 11.36 17.29
N GLU A 46 -9.02 12.16 16.42
CA GLU A 46 -8.91 13.61 16.64
C GLU A 46 -10.05 14.42 16.02
N PHE A 47 -10.84 13.81 15.13
CA PHE A 47 -11.87 14.50 14.34
C PHE A 47 -13.10 13.62 14.04
N GLY A 48 -14.17 14.26 13.58
CA GLY A 48 -15.41 13.61 13.17
C GLY A 48 -16.27 13.08 14.33
N ASP A 49 -17.23 12.22 13.98
CA ASP A 49 -18.24 11.72 14.92
C ASP A 49 -17.67 10.82 16.04
N TYR A 50 -16.47 10.27 15.84
CA TYR A 50 -15.77 9.41 16.81
C TYR A 50 -14.68 10.15 17.59
N ARG A 51 -14.63 11.48 17.54
CA ARG A 51 -13.61 12.28 18.23
C ARG A 51 -13.55 11.95 19.73
N GLY A 52 -12.34 11.77 20.25
CA GLY A 52 -12.06 11.43 21.65
C GLY A 52 -12.17 9.93 21.98
N GLN A 53 -12.59 9.10 21.03
CA GLN A 53 -12.54 7.64 21.19
C GLN A 53 -11.14 7.11 20.86
N LEU A 54 -10.79 5.94 21.39
CA LEU A 54 -9.54 5.25 21.03
C LEU A 54 -9.49 4.93 19.53
N ARG A 55 -8.33 5.09 18.91
CA ARG A 55 -8.10 4.70 17.52
C ARG A 55 -8.35 3.21 17.32
N TRP A 56 -8.93 2.87 16.18
CA TRP A 56 -9.24 1.50 15.80
C TRP A 56 -7.97 0.72 15.47
N LYS A 57 -7.65 -0.30 16.27
CA LYS A 57 -6.46 -1.14 16.04
C LYS A 57 -6.59 -2.10 14.86
N THR A 58 -7.83 -2.41 14.47
CA THR A 58 -8.15 -3.34 13.39
C THR A 58 -9.44 -2.87 12.73
N VAL A 59 -9.68 -3.32 11.50
CA VAL A 59 -10.92 -3.00 10.76
C VAL A 59 -12.19 -3.50 11.45
N MET A 60 -12.06 -4.47 12.37
CA MET A 60 -13.18 -5.00 13.15
C MET A 60 -13.62 -4.05 14.27
N HIS A 61 -12.77 -3.11 14.67
CA HIS A 61 -13.12 -2.09 15.65
C HIS A 61 -13.90 -0.93 15.04
N ILE A 62 -13.98 -0.85 13.70
CA ILE A 62 -14.74 0.19 13.00
C ILE A 62 -16.23 -0.15 13.13
N PRO A 63 -17.03 0.69 13.80
CA PRO A 63 -18.41 0.34 14.16
C PRO A 63 -19.40 0.47 13.00
N ASP A 64 -19.14 1.33 12.00
CA ASP A 64 -19.98 1.51 10.83
C ASP A 64 -19.37 0.79 9.61
N GLN A 65 -20.17 -0.11 9.03
CA GLN A 65 -19.80 -0.88 7.84
C GLN A 65 -19.34 0.01 6.68
N ARG A 66 -20.00 1.13 6.44
CA ARG A 66 -19.72 2.04 5.32
C ARG A 66 -18.37 2.71 5.51
N ILE A 67 -18.02 3.05 6.74
CA ILE A 67 -16.70 3.62 7.07
C ILE A 67 -15.60 2.59 6.86
N ARG A 68 -15.84 1.34 7.29
CA ARG A 68 -14.89 0.24 7.06
C ARG A 68 -14.64 0.03 5.57
N ASP A 69 -15.71 -0.02 4.78
CA ASP A 69 -15.63 -0.28 3.35
C ASP A 69 -14.95 0.89 2.62
N ALA A 70 -15.26 2.12 3.01
CA ALA A 70 -14.58 3.31 2.49
C ALA A 70 -13.09 3.33 2.85
N ALA A 71 -12.71 2.99 4.09
CA ALA A 71 -11.31 2.93 4.51
C ALA A 71 -10.50 1.88 3.72
N LEU A 72 -11.08 0.69 3.52
CA LEU A 72 -10.47 -0.36 2.69
C LEU A 72 -10.32 0.09 1.23
N ASN A 73 -11.33 0.78 0.71
CA ASN A 73 -11.29 1.31 -0.65
C ASN A 73 -10.19 2.38 -0.82
N LEU A 74 -10.04 3.28 0.15
CA LEU A 74 -8.98 4.29 0.15
C LEU A 74 -7.57 3.67 0.16
N ILE A 75 -7.36 2.58 0.92
CA ILE A 75 -6.08 1.84 0.91
C ILE A 75 -5.77 1.31 -0.48
N VAL A 76 -6.77 0.72 -1.16
CA VAL A 76 -6.61 0.17 -2.51
C VAL A 76 -6.28 1.29 -3.51
N TYR A 77 -7.04 2.38 -3.51
CA TYR A 77 -6.81 3.47 -4.45
C TYR A 77 -5.47 4.18 -4.23
N GLN A 78 -5.07 4.40 -2.97
CA GLN A 78 -3.75 4.95 -2.70
C GLN A 78 -2.66 4.02 -3.23
N GLY A 79 -2.77 2.72 -2.96
CA GLY A 79 -1.82 1.72 -3.46
C GLY A 79 -1.74 1.67 -5.00
N ASP A 80 -2.87 1.77 -5.69
CA ASP A 80 -2.94 1.75 -7.17
C ASP A 80 -2.13 2.88 -7.80
N THR A 81 -2.12 4.07 -7.18
CA THR A 81 -1.32 5.19 -7.70
C THR A 81 0.18 4.92 -7.65
N GLU A 82 0.67 4.13 -6.70
CA GLU A 82 2.08 3.75 -6.62
C GLU A 82 2.46 2.89 -7.82
N PHE A 83 1.64 1.89 -8.17
CA PHE A 83 1.86 1.01 -9.32
C PHE A 83 1.68 1.70 -10.68
N ALA A 84 0.74 2.63 -10.79
CA ALA A 84 0.47 3.37 -12.02
C ALA A 84 1.58 4.38 -12.37
N SER A 85 2.43 4.73 -11.41
CA SER A 85 3.48 5.74 -11.58
C SER A 85 4.82 5.18 -12.09
N VAL A 86 4.97 3.84 -12.10
CA VAL A 86 6.24 3.15 -12.41
C VAL A 86 6.37 2.76 -13.88
#